data_AF-A0A965W0J4-F1
#
_entry.id   AF-A0A965W0J4-F1
#
_cell.length_a   1.000
_cell.length_b   1.000
_cell.length_c   1.000
_cell.angle_alpha   90.00
_cell.angle_beta   90.00
_cell.angle_gamma   90.00
#
_symmetry.space_group_name_H-M   'P 1'
#
loop_
_entity.id
_entity.type
_entity.pdbx_description
1 polymer ?
#
loop_
_entity_poly.entity_id
_entity_poly.type
_entity_poly.pdbx_seq_one_letter_code
_entity_poly.pdbx_strand_id
1 'polypeptide(L)'
;MKKHFTSLFAFLLLIITANAQTGFESQFSGIKSELQKWDQVRGEWLANSLVAISNRTAVPDRTFPEEFTPYEMLTLVPMEKRKDILSAVQQGRKTSTTEFNQNWQRVEYVVNHSFCSQLMGRSYGDPHLNSFDNASYSFQTVGEFVLSKSNQGHFEVQSRQRPQSDSFSLNTALAMNVGGDRLCFYSDEKPDGNQSALRLEGDPIQLQGRTYFLPHGGTIRLEGRNYIVSWPTGESVILDRRTSGNMNFANVTVQIFGCDQGDFQGLLGNANGMMDDDFNSNNNNTRPVYASFSTFGNPAMQQVSQNAEKEYLSYLAKDFADEWRVTDMNTLFDYGLGQSTASFTDRSFPRVHFTLNDMNPNQQSVARRRCEQMGVSQAEMRGCIFDNGFLNINPNPIPTPTNPTQGATLPIVIKPYVNNNHTIFANGGLLGTGNGAHPITPNVGQGDLNADQVNPSTTEPKNKGTEPVSPKPSAPFQPNPTPSNEMSNPVIIDKPNRPININVQPRPSAPATNPVSPSRPSTPQVKGIKIGKG
;
A
#
# COMPACT_ATOMS: atom_id res chain seq x y z
N MET A 1 -26.10 -44.44 -14.91
CA MET A 1 -26.89 -43.50 -14.08
C MET A 1 -26.06 -42.40 -13.38
N LYS A 2 -24.80 -42.63 -12.94
CA LYS A 2 -23.98 -41.59 -12.27
C LYS A 2 -23.46 -40.45 -13.17
N LYS A 3 -23.36 -40.63 -14.50
CA LYS A 3 -22.88 -39.60 -15.45
C LYS A 3 -23.95 -38.58 -15.89
N HIS A 4 -25.23 -38.92 -15.78
CA HIS A 4 -26.32 -37.98 -16.10
C HIS A 4 -26.66 -37.05 -14.93
N PHE A 5 -26.44 -37.49 -13.69
CA PHE A 5 -26.70 -36.68 -12.49
C PHE A 5 -25.70 -35.54 -12.31
N THR A 6 -24.43 -35.75 -12.66
CA THR A 6 -23.36 -34.74 -12.60
C THR A 6 -23.52 -33.66 -13.68
N SER A 7 -23.97 -34.03 -14.88
CA SER A 7 -24.25 -33.06 -15.95
C SER A 7 -25.51 -32.23 -15.67
N LEU A 8 -26.53 -32.80 -15.04
CA LEU A 8 -27.75 -32.07 -14.68
C LEU A 8 -27.49 -31.07 -13.53
N PHE A 9 -26.66 -31.43 -12.56
CA PHE A 9 -26.26 -30.55 -11.46
C PHE A 9 -25.41 -29.36 -11.95
N ALA A 10 -24.46 -29.60 -12.86
CA ALA A 10 -23.66 -28.53 -13.46
C ALA A 10 -24.52 -27.56 -14.30
N PHE A 11 -25.50 -28.08 -15.04
CA PHE A 11 -26.43 -27.27 -15.84
C PHE A 11 -27.40 -26.46 -14.98
N LEU A 12 -27.90 -27.04 -13.88
CA LEU A 12 -28.75 -26.34 -12.93
C LEU A 12 -27.99 -25.23 -12.19
N LEU A 13 -26.72 -25.47 -11.83
CA LEU A 13 -25.86 -24.46 -11.20
C LEU A 13 -25.60 -23.26 -12.14
N LEU A 14 -25.35 -23.54 -13.43
CA LEU A 14 -25.17 -22.51 -14.47
C LEU A 14 -26.42 -21.66 -14.70
N ILE A 15 -27.61 -22.26 -14.66
CA ILE A 15 -28.88 -21.53 -14.80
C ILE A 15 -29.15 -20.65 -13.57
N ILE A 16 -28.85 -21.13 -12.37
CA ILE A 16 -29.04 -20.36 -11.12
C ILE A 16 -28.10 -19.15 -11.09
N THR A 17 -26.83 -19.31 -11.47
CA THR A 17 -25.87 -18.20 -11.51
C THR A 17 -26.20 -17.17 -12.60
N ALA A 18 -26.65 -17.61 -13.77
CA ALA A 18 -27.06 -16.70 -14.85
C ALA A 18 -28.31 -15.89 -14.47
N ASN A 19 -29.31 -16.52 -13.83
CA ASN A 19 -30.52 -15.84 -13.37
C ASN A 19 -30.22 -14.80 -12.28
N ALA A 20 -29.32 -15.12 -11.33
CA ALA A 20 -28.89 -14.17 -10.29
C ALA A 20 -28.17 -12.94 -10.88
N GLN A 21 -27.28 -13.14 -11.86
CA GLN A 21 -26.56 -12.05 -12.52
C GLN A 21 -27.50 -11.08 -13.25
N THR A 22 -28.49 -11.60 -13.99
CA THR A 22 -29.52 -10.76 -14.64
C THR A 22 -30.43 -10.04 -13.63
N GLY A 23 -30.60 -10.59 -12.42
CA GLY A 23 -31.44 -10.02 -11.37
C GLY A 23 -30.87 -8.72 -10.78
N PHE A 24 -29.59 -8.72 -10.40
CA PHE A 24 -28.96 -7.52 -9.84
C PHE A 24 -28.84 -6.40 -10.88
N GLU A 25 -28.46 -6.72 -12.12
CA GLU A 25 -28.40 -5.75 -13.22
C GLU A 25 -29.72 -4.98 -13.41
N SER A 26 -30.86 -5.68 -13.31
CA SER A 26 -32.16 -5.05 -13.38
C SER A 26 -32.40 -4.06 -12.24
N GLN A 27 -31.99 -4.37 -11.01
CA GLN A 27 -32.11 -3.45 -9.86
C GLN A 27 -31.16 -2.25 -9.98
N PHE A 28 -30.01 -2.45 -10.62
CA PHE A 28 -28.99 -1.42 -10.82
C PHE A 28 -29.29 -0.46 -11.99
N SER A 29 -30.29 -0.77 -12.80
CA SER A 29 -30.64 -0.03 -14.04
C SER A 29 -30.85 1.48 -13.84
N GLY A 30 -31.41 1.90 -12.70
CA GLY A 30 -31.59 3.33 -12.37
C GLY A 30 -30.26 4.08 -12.24
N ILE A 31 -29.29 3.48 -11.53
CA ILE A 31 -27.94 4.05 -11.37
C ILE A 31 -27.21 4.04 -12.72
N LYS A 32 -27.35 2.96 -13.50
CA LYS A 32 -26.80 2.89 -14.87
C LYS A 32 -27.31 4.05 -15.74
N SER A 33 -28.60 4.34 -15.68
CA SER A 33 -29.21 5.47 -16.41
C SER A 33 -28.59 6.81 -16.02
N GLU A 34 -28.39 7.06 -14.72
CA GLU A 34 -27.77 8.31 -14.24
C GLU A 34 -26.31 8.46 -14.67
N LEU A 35 -25.54 7.36 -14.67
CA LEU A 35 -24.16 7.37 -15.18
C LEU A 35 -24.11 7.62 -16.68
N GLN A 36 -24.98 6.99 -17.47
CA GLN A 36 -25.07 7.22 -18.92
C GLN A 36 -25.49 8.67 -19.27
N LYS A 37 -26.34 9.30 -18.45
CA LYS A 37 -26.67 10.73 -18.60
C LYS A 37 -25.48 11.65 -18.35
N TRP A 38 -24.54 11.23 -17.49
CA TRP A 38 -23.30 11.97 -17.25
C TRP A 38 -22.32 11.82 -18.42
N ASP A 39 -22.07 10.59 -18.85
CA ASP A 39 -21.28 10.28 -20.03
C ASP A 39 -21.80 8.98 -20.65
N GLN A 40 -22.20 9.01 -21.92
CA GLN A 40 -22.83 7.88 -22.58
C GLN A 40 -21.91 6.65 -22.65
N VAL A 41 -20.61 6.84 -22.90
CA VAL A 41 -19.64 5.76 -23.11
C VAL A 41 -19.00 5.36 -21.78
N ARG A 42 -18.46 6.33 -21.05
CA ARG A 42 -17.76 6.09 -19.78
C ARG A 42 -18.73 5.73 -18.67
N GLY A 43 -19.91 6.33 -18.65
CA GLY A 43 -20.96 6.03 -17.69
C GLY A 43 -21.53 4.63 -17.87
N GLU A 44 -21.71 4.16 -19.11
CA GLU A 44 -22.10 2.78 -19.36
C GLU A 44 -21.03 1.78 -18.89
N TRP A 45 -19.78 2.02 -19.26
CA TRP A 45 -18.67 1.18 -18.82
C TRP A 45 -18.53 1.15 -17.29
N LEU A 46 -18.62 2.31 -16.64
CA LEU A 46 -18.52 2.42 -15.19
C LEU A 46 -19.66 1.67 -14.51
N ALA A 47 -20.91 1.82 -14.99
CA ALA A 47 -22.05 1.10 -14.44
C ALA A 47 -21.88 -0.42 -14.55
N ASN A 48 -21.49 -0.91 -15.72
CA ASN A 48 -21.25 -2.33 -15.94
C ASN A 48 -20.04 -2.85 -15.11
N SER A 49 -19.03 -2.01 -14.89
CA SER A 49 -17.89 -2.33 -14.03
C SER A 49 -18.28 -2.45 -12.57
N LEU A 50 -19.14 -1.55 -12.05
CA LEU A 50 -19.66 -1.65 -10.68
C LEU A 50 -20.49 -2.92 -10.47
N VAL A 51 -21.29 -3.32 -11.46
CA VAL A 51 -21.99 -4.61 -11.45
C VAL A 51 -20.99 -5.77 -11.42
N ALA A 52 -19.96 -5.75 -12.28
CA ALA A 52 -18.93 -6.80 -12.32
C ALA A 52 -18.17 -6.92 -10.99
N ILE A 53 -17.78 -5.80 -10.37
CA ILE A 53 -17.17 -5.76 -9.04
C ILE A 53 -18.11 -6.36 -8.00
N SER A 54 -19.42 -6.03 -8.05
CA SER A 54 -20.39 -6.60 -7.14
C SER A 54 -20.52 -8.13 -7.25
N ASN A 55 -20.31 -8.65 -8.47
CA ASN A 55 -20.37 -10.07 -8.81
C ASN A 55 -19.02 -10.78 -8.68
N ARG A 56 -17.93 -10.06 -8.41
CA ARG A 56 -16.54 -10.59 -8.43
C ARG A 56 -16.20 -11.27 -9.75
N THR A 57 -16.53 -10.60 -10.85
CA THR A 57 -16.24 -11.04 -12.21
C THR A 57 -15.36 -10.00 -12.92
N ALA A 58 -14.73 -10.41 -14.02
CA ALA A 58 -13.98 -9.49 -14.87
C ALA A 58 -14.83 -8.29 -15.32
N VAL A 59 -14.23 -7.10 -15.33
CA VAL A 59 -14.87 -5.87 -15.83
C VAL A 59 -14.91 -5.88 -17.37
N PRO A 60 -15.87 -5.19 -18.00
CA PRO A 60 -15.88 -5.07 -19.46
C PRO A 60 -14.65 -4.33 -19.98
N ASP A 61 -14.27 -4.63 -21.23
CA ASP A 61 -13.24 -3.88 -21.94
C ASP A 61 -13.56 -2.38 -21.97
N ARG A 62 -12.54 -1.55 -21.75
CA ARG A 62 -12.66 -0.10 -21.90
C ARG A 62 -12.82 0.22 -23.38
N THR A 63 -13.69 1.19 -23.66
CA THR A 63 -13.97 1.65 -25.03
C THR A 63 -13.57 3.11 -25.25
N PHE A 64 -12.62 3.61 -24.46
CA PHE A 64 -12.17 5.00 -24.38
C PHE A 64 -10.67 5.10 -24.02
N PRO A 65 -10.02 6.27 -24.20
CA PRO A 65 -8.57 6.42 -24.02
C PRO A 65 -8.03 6.29 -22.61
N GLU A 66 -8.84 6.70 -21.64
CA GLU A 66 -8.35 6.86 -20.29
C GLU A 66 -8.01 5.51 -19.66
N GLU A 67 -6.89 5.45 -18.95
CA GLU A 67 -6.37 4.23 -18.34
C GLU A 67 -6.86 4.04 -16.89
N PHE A 68 -7.99 4.67 -16.54
CA PHE A 68 -8.50 4.73 -15.16
C PHE A 68 -9.07 3.38 -14.69
N THR A 69 -8.92 3.10 -13.39
CA THR A 69 -9.73 2.09 -12.69
C THR A 69 -11.22 2.51 -12.63
N PRO A 70 -12.16 1.60 -12.35
CA PRO A 70 -13.54 1.96 -12.06
C PRO A 70 -13.67 3.02 -10.96
N TYR A 71 -12.93 2.88 -9.85
CA TYR A 71 -12.89 3.91 -8.80
C TYR A 71 -12.39 5.26 -9.31
N GLU A 72 -11.26 5.29 -10.02
CA GLU A 72 -10.71 6.54 -10.56
C GLU A 72 -11.71 7.22 -11.52
N MET A 73 -12.35 6.47 -12.41
CA MET A 73 -13.41 6.99 -13.28
C MET A 73 -14.60 7.52 -12.47
N LEU A 74 -15.00 6.82 -11.40
CA LEU A 74 -16.05 7.29 -10.50
C LEU A 74 -15.68 8.64 -9.87
N THR A 75 -14.42 8.87 -9.48
CA THR A 75 -14.02 10.16 -8.88
C THR A 75 -14.20 11.36 -9.82
N LEU A 76 -14.25 11.14 -11.14
CA LEU A 76 -14.51 12.17 -12.16
C LEU A 76 -16.01 12.50 -12.31
N VAL A 77 -16.90 11.65 -11.79
CA VAL A 77 -18.33 11.95 -11.73
C VAL A 77 -18.54 13.14 -10.77
N PRO A 78 -19.32 14.17 -11.15
CA PRO A 78 -19.58 15.32 -10.30
C PRO A 78 -20.06 14.92 -8.90
N MET A 79 -19.59 15.63 -7.88
CA MET A 79 -19.85 15.30 -6.47
C MET A 79 -21.34 15.14 -6.15
N GLU A 80 -22.20 16.04 -6.65
CA GLU A 80 -23.65 15.94 -6.43
C GLU A 80 -24.25 14.66 -7.03
N LYS A 81 -23.83 14.28 -8.24
CA LYS A 81 -24.26 13.02 -8.86
C LYS A 81 -23.77 11.81 -8.08
N ARG A 82 -22.56 11.85 -7.53
CA ARG A 82 -22.06 10.77 -6.65
C ARG A 82 -22.89 10.63 -5.37
N LYS A 83 -23.36 11.74 -4.77
CA LYS A 83 -24.25 11.71 -3.60
C LYS A 83 -25.62 11.09 -3.95
N ASP A 84 -26.15 11.42 -5.12
CA ASP A 84 -27.39 10.82 -5.63
C ASP A 84 -27.22 9.30 -5.84
N ILE A 85 -26.11 8.89 -6.45
CA ILE A 85 -25.75 7.47 -6.63
C ILE A 85 -25.63 6.77 -5.28
N LEU A 86 -24.92 7.35 -4.31
CA LEU A 86 -24.79 6.77 -2.95
C LEU A 86 -26.16 6.59 -2.30
N SER A 87 -27.04 7.58 -2.42
CA SER A 87 -28.41 7.50 -1.89
C SER A 87 -29.22 6.39 -2.57
N ALA A 88 -29.09 6.23 -3.89
CA ALA A 88 -29.73 5.17 -4.64
C ALA A 88 -29.19 3.77 -4.25
N VAL A 89 -27.88 3.64 -4.05
CA VAL A 89 -27.23 2.41 -3.59
C VAL A 89 -27.72 2.01 -2.19
N GLN A 90 -27.78 2.97 -1.27
CA GLN A 90 -28.29 2.73 0.09
C GLN A 90 -29.77 2.35 0.10
N GLN A 91 -30.57 2.96 -0.77
CA GLN A 91 -31.97 2.58 -0.94
C GLN A 91 -32.07 1.16 -1.51
N GLY A 92 -31.29 0.83 -2.53
CA GLY A 92 -31.19 -0.51 -3.12
C GLY A 92 -30.87 -1.56 -2.06
N ARG A 93 -29.87 -1.30 -1.21
CA ARG A 93 -29.50 -2.20 -0.09
C ARG A 93 -30.65 -2.43 0.90
N LYS A 94 -31.41 -1.38 1.24
CA LYS A 94 -32.56 -1.47 2.17
C LYS A 94 -33.71 -2.28 1.60
N THR A 95 -33.96 -2.17 0.30
CA THR A 95 -35.07 -2.87 -0.37
C THR A 95 -34.68 -4.23 -0.94
N SER A 96 -33.38 -4.55 -0.93
CA SER A 96 -32.83 -5.78 -1.50
C SER A 96 -33.34 -7.02 -0.75
N THR A 97 -33.53 -8.09 -1.51
CA THR A 97 -33.64 -9.44 -0.95
C THR A 97 -32.30 -9.84 -0.30
N THR A 98 -32.32 -10.86 0.56
CA THR A 98 -31.11 -11.45 1.15
C THR A 98 -30.09 -11.87 0.08
N GLU A 99 -30.55 -12.23 -1.12
CA GLU A 99 -29.72 -12.66 -2.25
C GLU A 99 -28.76 -11.59 -2.74
N PHE A 100 -29.23 -10.34 -2.95
CA PHE A 100 -28.41 -9.27 -3.54
C PHE A 100 -27.81 -8.30 -2.51
N ASN A 101 -27.99 -8.56 -1.21
CA ASN A 101 -27.48 -7.66 -0.18
C ASN A 101 -25.96 -7.47 -0.29
N GLN A 102 -25.22 -8.54 -0.55
CA GLN A 102 -23.77 -8.48 -0.73
C GLN A 102 -23.36 -7.70 -1.98
N ASN A 103 -24.12 -7.79 -3.07
CA ASN A 103 -23.87 -6.99 -4.27
C ASN A 103 -23.98 -5.50 -3.96
N TRP A 104 -25.06 -5.10 -3.29
CA TRP A 104 -25.26 -3.72 -2.87
C TRP A 104 -24.17 -3.25 -1.89
N GLN A 105 -23.76 -4.09 -0.93
CA GLN A 105 -22.66 -3.77 -0.01
C GLN A 105 -21.35 -3.49 -0.75
N ARG A 106 -20.99 -4.29 -1.76
CA ARG A 106 -19.77 -4.08 -2.56
C ARG A 106 -19.84 -2.82 -3.41
N VAL A 107 -21.00 -2.47 -3.96
CA VAL A 107 -21.15 -1.20 -4.67
C VAL A 107 -21.10 -0.02 -3.71
N GLU A 108 -21.76 -0.12 -2.54
CA GLU A 108 -21.72 0.91 -1.50
C GLU A 108 -20.28 1.18 -1.07
N TYR A 109 -19.48 0.13 -0.89
CA TYR A 109 -18.05 0.22 -0.58
C TYR A 109 -17.29 1.12 -1.58
N VAL A 110 -17.33 0.79 -2.88
CA VAL A 110 -16.66 1.57 -3.94
C VAL A 110 -17.15 3.03 -3.98
N VAL A 111 -18.47 3.24 -3.86
CA VAL A 111 -19.06 4.58 -3.94
C VAL A 111 -18.70 5.42 -2.71
N ASN A 112 -18.72 4.82 -1.52
CA ASN A 112 -18.38 5.47 -0.27
C ASN A 112 -16.93 5.95 -0.26
N HIS A 113 -15.99 5.17 -0.79
CA HIS A 113 -14.58 5.55 -0.92
C HIS A 113 -14.35 6.86 -1.66
N SER A 114 -15.26 7.24 -2.57
CA SER A 114 -15.16 8.51 -3.31
C SER A 114 -15.36 9.74 -2.41
N PHE A 115 -15.75 9.54 -1.15
CA PHE A 115 -15.96 10.59 -0.13
C PHE A 115 -14.98 10.50 1.04
N CYS A 116 -14.08 9.51 1.06
CA CYS A 116 -13.22 9.23 2.21
C CYS A 116 -11.79 9.72 1.98
N SER A 117 -11.10 10.09 3.06
CA SER A 117 -9.66 10.29 3.05
C SER A 117 -8.93 8.96 3.06
N GLN A 118 -7.76 8.91 2.42
CA GLN A 118 -6.90 7.73 2.47
C GLN A 118 -6.09 7.68 3.77
N LEU A 119 -5.88 6.48 4.28
CA LEU A 119 -4.88 6.16 5.30
C LEU A 119 -3.70 5.47 4.62
N MET A 120 -2.53 5.54 5.24
CA MET A 120 -1.30 4.99 4.69
C MET A 120 -0.57 4.14 5.72
N GLY A 121 -0.18 2.94 5.31
CA GLY A 121 0.74 2.08 6.05
C GLY A 121 1.94 1.72 5.19
N ARG A 122 3.08 1.45 5.81
CA ARG A 122 4.35 1.26 5.08
C ARG A 122 5.17 0.12 5.66
N SER A 123 5.90 -0.56 4.78
CA SER A 123 7.03 -1.43 5.10
C SER A 123 8.22 -1.02 4.24
N TYR A 124 9.28 -0.53 4.86
CA TYR A 124 10.43 0.06 4.17
C TYR A 124 11.74 -0.36 4.82
N GLY A 125 12.83 -0.26 4.08
CA GLY A 125 14.15 -0.63 4.59
C GLY A 125 14.25 -2.12 4.90
N ASP A 126 15.00 -2.44 5.95
CA ASP A 126 15.07 -3.78 6.55
C ASP A 126 14.05 -3.91 7.68
N PRO A 127 12.99 -4.73 7.52
CA PRO A 127 11.73 -4.04 7.30
C PRO A 127 11.29 -3.30 8.57
N HIS A 128 11.32 -1.98 8.47
CA HIS A 128 10.66 -1.06 9.37
C HIS A 128 9.22 -0.88 8.91
N LEU A 129 8.28 -0.90 9.84
CA LEU A 129 6.86 -0.74 9.55
C LEU A 129 6.33 0.52 10.22
N ASN A 130 5.34 1.10 9.55
CA ASN A 130 4.46 2.14 10.07
C ASN A 130 3.02 1.70 9.76
N SER A 131 2.23 1.43 10.80
CA SER A 131 0.84 1.00 10.65
C SER A 131 -0.05 2.12 10.09
N PHE A 132 -1.29 1.79 9.74
CA PHE A 132 -2.28 2.79 9.31
C PHE A 132 -2.58 3.84 10.40
N ASP A 133 -2.38 3.51 11.68
CA ASP A 133 -2.58 4.39 12.83
C ASP A 133 -1.26 4.96 13.39
N ASN A 134 -0.20 4.97 12.57
CA ASN A 134 1.13 5.52 12.84
C ASN A 134 1.98 4.77 13.89
N ALA A 135 1.62 3.55 14.29
CA ALA A 135 2.46 2.73 15.14
C ALA A 135 3.73 2.31 14.36
N SER A 136 4.92 2.67 14.87
CA SER A 136 6.20 2.39 14.19
C SER A 136 7.06 1.39 14.95
N TYR A 137 7.62 0.42 14.21
CA TYR A 137 8.39 -0.67 14.76
C TYR A 137 9.30 -1.31 13.71
N SER A 138 10.24 -2.14 14.15
CA SER A 138 11.09 -2.94 13.26
C SER A 138 10.64 -4.39 13.29
N PHE A 139 10.47 -5.00 12.13
CA PHE A 139 9.94 -6.34 11.96
C PHE A 139 10.98 -7.21 11.23
N GLN A 140 12.16 -7.32 11.84
CA GLN A 140 13.33 -8.02 11.29
C GLN A 140 13.11 -9.54 11.26
N THR A 141 12.35 -10.06 10.31
CA THR A 141 11.96 -11.46 10.27
C THR A 141 12.30 -12.13 8.94
N VAL A 142 12.23 -13.46 8.90
CA VAL A 142 12.33 -14.25 7.68
C VAL A 142 11.08 -15.12 7.58
N GLY A 143 10.37 -14.98 6.47
CA GLY A 143 9.05 -15.57 6.30
C GLY A 143 8.22 -14.87 5.24
N GLU A 144 6.98 -15.33 5.15
CA GLU A 144 5.92 -14.70 4.37
C GLU A 144 4.83 -14.28 5.34
N PHE A 145 4.32 -13.06 5.20
CA PHE A 145 3.43 -12.46 6.17
C PHE A 145 2.32 -11.67 5.50
N VAL A 146 1.12 -11.71 6.09
CA VAL A 146 0.01 -10.83 5.72
C VAL A 146 0.37 -9.41 6.16
N LEU A 147 0.73 -8.57 5.19
CA LEU A 147 1.03 -7.15 5.44
C LEU A 147 -0.25 -6.39 5.75
N SER A 148 -1.30 -6.60 4.96
CA SER A 148 -2.64 -6.07 5.20
C SER A 148 -3.69 -6.88 4.44
N LYS A 149 -4.87 -7.07 5.03
CA LYS A 149 -5.99 -7.83 4.47
C LYS A 149 -7.31 -7.22 4.93
N SER A 150 -8.27 -7.10 4.01
CA SER A 150 -9.65 -6.72 4.30
C SER A 150 -10.50 -7.94 4.66
N ASN A 151 -11.44 -7.78 5.59
CA ASN A 151 -12.44 -8.80 5.93
C ASN A 151 -13.48 -9.00 4.81
N GLN A 152 -13.58 -8.08 3.84
CA GLN A 152 -14.46 -8.20 2.67
C GLN A 152 -13.90 -9.12 1.57
N GLY A 153 -12.61 -9.51 1.65
CA GLY A 153 -11.98 -10.53 0.80
C GLY A 153 -11.65 -10.11 -0.63
N HIS A 154 -11.70 -8.82 -0.97
CA HIS A 154 -11.29 -8.28 -2.28
C HIS A 154 -9.91 -7.61 -2.25
N PHE A 155 -9.34 -7.43 -1.05
CA PHE A 155 -8.04 -6.82 -0.81
C PHE A 155 -7.20 -7.70 0.13
N GLU A 156 -6.01 -8.07 -0.33
CA GLU A 156 -4.98 -8.68 0.50
C GLU A 156 -3.59 -8.36 -0.09
N VAL A 157 -2.63 -8.07 0.77
CA VAL A 157 -1.23 -7.84 0.46
C VAL A 157 -0.39 -8.68 1.41
N GLN A 158 0.41 -9.58 0.85
CA GLN A 158 1.37 -10.40 1.55
C GLN A 158 2.79 -9.97 1.16
N SER A 159 3.71 -10.03 2.11
CA SER A 159 5.13 -9.69 1.92
C SER A 159 6.02 -10.89 2.24
N ARG A 160 7.06 -11.10 1.43
CA ARG A 160 8.11 -12.11 1.65
C ARG A 160 9.39 -11.42 2.09
N GLN A 161 9.92 -11.84 3.23
CA GLN A 161 11.15 -11.32 3.82
C GLN A 161 12.24 -12.37 3.77
N ARG A 162 13.42 -12.00 3.23
CA ARG A 162 14.58 -12.89 3.13
C ARG A 162 15.79 -12.27 3.83
N PRO A 163 16.69 -13.09 4.41
CA PRO A 163 17.86 -12.59 5.11
C PRO A 163 18.87 -12.02 4.11
N GLN A 164 19.29 -10.77 4.34
CA GLN A 164 20.48 -10.19 3.70
C GLN A 164 21.75 -10.60 4.48
N SER A 165 21.63 -10.83 5.79
CA SER A 165 22.67 -11.33 6.71
C SER A 165 22.02 -12.06 7.89
N ASP A 166 22.78 -12.41 8.93
CA ASP A 166 22.26 -13.11 10.12
C ASP A 166 21.25 -12.29 10.97
N SER A 167 21.22 -10.97 10.78
CA SER A 167 20.42 -10.06 11.61
C SER A 167 19.57 -9.05 10.82
N PHE A 168 19.74 -8.98 9.51
CA PHE A 168 19.03 -8.04 8.65
C PHE A 168 18.31 -8.80 7.54
N SER A 169 17.02 -8.50 7.35
CA SER A 169 16.21 -9.06 6.26
C SER A 169 15.64 -7.95 5.38
N LEU A 170 15.17 -8.29 4.19
CA LEU A 170 14.58 -7.34 3.24
C LEU A 170 13.31 -7.91 2.60
N ASN A 171 12.38 -7.04 2.23
CA ASN A 171 11.18 -7.37 1.46
C ASN A 171 11.56 -7.74 0.01
N THR A 172 11.58 -9.03 -0.30
CA THR A 172 12.03 -9.55 -1.61
C THR A 172 10.91 -9.92 -2.55
N ALA A 173 9.68 -10.11 -2.07
CA ALA A 173 8.52 -10.34 -2.92
C ALA A 173 7.23 -9.83 -2.25
N LEU A 174 6.22 -9.57 -3.08
CA LEU A 174 4.85 -9.28 -2.67
C LEU A 174 3.87 -10.14 -3.45
N ALA A 175 2.80 -10.56 -2.79
CA ALA A 175 1.68 -11.23 -3.45
C ALA A 175 0.39 -10.53 -3.02
N MET A 176 -0.50 -10.26 -3.97
CA MET A 176 -1.64 -9.39 -3.78
C MET A 176 -2.90 -10.02 -4.38
N ASN A 177 -4.03 -9.87 -3.69
CA ASN A 177 -5.36 -10.07 -4.25
C ASN A 177 -5.92 -8.70 -4.63
N VAL A 178 -5.96 -8.42 -5.94
CA VAL A 178 -6.38 -7.15 -6.53
C VAL A 178 -7.80 -7.28 -7.06
N GLY A 179 -8.80 -7.20 -6.18
CA GLY A 179 -10.21 -7.30 -6.57
C GLY A 179 -10.62 -8.67 -7.11
N GLY A 180 -9.80 -9.71 -6.89
CA GLY A 180 -9.96 -11.05 -7.46
C GLY A 180 -8.75 -11.52 -8.27
N ASP A 181 -7.92 -10.60 -8.77
CA ASP A 181 -6.71 -10.91 -9.52
C ASP A 181 -5.52 -11.19 -8.57
N ARG A 182 -4.91 -12.38 -8.66
CA ARG A 182 -3.68 -12.73 -7.93
C ARG A 182 -2.47 -12.18 -8.66
N LEU A 183 -1.90 -11.11 -8.10
CA LEU A 183 -0.73 -10.43 -8.64
C LEU A 183 0.48 -10.63 -7.72
N CYS A 184 1.56 -11.19 -8.27
CA CYS A 184 2.82 -11.37 -7.55
C CYS A 184 3.92 -10.47 -8.15
N PHE A 185 4.74 -9.87 -7.27
CA PHE A 185 5.98 -9.19 -7.59
C PHE A 185 7.16 -9.92 -6.93
N TYR A 186 8.19 -10.25 -7.71
CA TYR A 186 9.43 -10.85 -7.22
C TYR A 186 10.63 -10.00 -7.63
N SER A 187 11.42 -9.55 -6.66
CA SER A 187 12.63 -8.76 -6.91
C SER A 187 13.70 -9.59 -7.64
N ASP A 188 14.11 -10.71 -7.05
CA ASP A 188 15.18 -11.56 -7.54
C ASP A 188 14.74 -13.02 -7.76
N GLU A 189 14.52 -13.78 -6.68
CA GLU A 189 14.18 -15.21 -6.77
C GLU A 189 12.78 -15.42 -7.30
N LYS A 190 12.73 -15.89 -8.55
CA LYS A 190 11.53 -16.09 -9.34
C LYS A 190 11.20 -17.58 -9.39
N PRO A 191 9.92 -17.96 -9.23
CA PRO A 191 9.51 -19.37 -9.08
C PRO A 191 9.74 -20.22 -10.35
N ASP A 192 9.87 -19.57 -11.50
CA ASP A 192 9.75 -20.14 -12.84
C ASP A 192 11.01 -19.90 -13.72
N GLY A 193 12.03 -19.22 -13.19
CA GLY A 193 13.22 -18.81 -13.95
C GLY A 193 12.97 -17.74 -15.02
N ASN A 194 11.74 -17.24 -15.17
CA ASN A 194 11.43 -16.14 -16.09
C ASN A 194 12.03 -14.83 -15.56
N GLN A 195 12.42 -13.90 -16.43
CA GLN A 195 13.01 -12.63 -16.01
C GLN A 195 12.00 -11.58 -15.55
N SER A 196 10.71 -11.71 -15.91
CA SER A 196 9.69 -10.76 -15.48
C SER A 196 9.65 -10.66 -13.96
N ALA A 197 9.47 -9.46 -13.43
CA ALA A 197 9.24 -9.27 -12.00
C ALA A 197 7.79 -9.63 -11.61
N LEU A 198 6.83 -9.53 -12.54
CA LEU A 198 5.40 -9.61 -12.24
C LEU A 198 4.79 -10.91 -12.77
N ARG A 199 3.89 -11.51 -11.99
CA ARG A 199 3.03 -12.63 -12.41
C ARG A 199 1.58 -12.32 -12.13
N LEU A 200 0.70 -12.64 -13.07
CA LEU A 200 -0.74 -12.61 -12.90
C LEU A 200 -1.24 -14.05 -12.97
N GLU A 201 -1.91 -14.53 -11.93
CA GLU A 201 -2.36 -15.93 -11.82
C GLU A 201 -1.23 -16.97 -11.99
N GLY A 202 0.00 -16.59 -11.61
CA GLY A 202 1.20 -17.41 -11.77
C GLY A 202 1.89 -17.28 -13.14
N ASP A 203 1.24 -16.67 -14.13
CA ASP A 203 1.82 -16.46 -15.45
C ASP A 203 2.65 -15.16 -15.49
N PRO A 204 3.89 -15.18 -16.02
CA PRO A 204 4.71 -13.99 -16.12
C PRO A 204 4.12 -12.97 -17.09
N ILE A 205 3.90 -11.74 -16.64
CA ILE A 205 3.40 -10.63 -17.46
C ILE A 205 4.51 -9.62 -17.74
N GLN A 206 4.43 -8.94 -18.88
CA GLN A 206 5.33 -7.84 -19.23
C GLN A 206 4.50 -6.60 -19.54
N LEU A 207 4.90 -5.45 -19.00
CA LEU A 207 4.25 -4.18 -19.29
C LEU A 207 4.72 -3.70 -20.67
N GLN A 208 3.81 -3.65 -21.63
CA GLN A 208 4.09 -3.12 -22.98
C GLN A 208 4.00 -1.59 -23.04
N GLY A 209 3.33 -0.98 -22.05
CA GLY A 209 3.14 0.47 -21.92
C GLY A 209 3.29 0.94 -20.48
N ARG A 210 2.78 2.15 -20.19
CA ARG A 210 2.84 2.72 -18.85
C ARG A 210 1.83 2.09 -17.89
N THR A 211 0.74 1.55 -18.41
CA THR A 211 -0.33 0.93 -17.62
C THR A 211 -0.64 -0.46 -18.18
N TYR A 212 -0.90 -1.39 -17.27
CA TYR A 212 -1.42 -2.73 -17.56
C TYR A 212 -2.75 -2.90 -16.84
N PHE A 213 -3.77 -3.37 -17.55
CA PHE A 213 -5.12 -3.55 -17.01
C PHE A 213 -5.29 -4.95 -16.41
N LEU A 214 -5.79 -5.02 -15.18
CA LEU A 214 -6.12 -6.28 -14.54
C LEU A 214 -7.58 -6.68 -14.86
N PRO A 215 -7.87 -7.98 -15.05
CA PRO A 215 -9.21 -8.46 -15.43
C PRO A 215 -10.35 -7.95 -14.54
N HIS A 216 -10.17 -7.84 -13.23
CA HIS A 216 -11.18 -7.37 -12.28
C HIS A 216 -11.20 -5.84 -12.10
N GLY A 217 -10.50 -5.10 -12.97
CA GLY A 217 -10.61 -3.64 -13.08
C GLY A 217 -9.52 -2.85 -12.36
N GLY A 218 -8.59 -3.54 -11.69
CA GLY A 218 -7.37 -2.92 -11.18
C GLY A 218 -6.40 -2.53 -12.31
N THR A 219 -5.33 -1.82 -11.95
CA THR A 219 -4.26 -1.46 -12.88
C THR A 219 -2.88 -1.62 -12.25
N ILE A 220 -1.86 -1.85 -13.08
CA ILE A 220 -0.45 -1.75 -12.72
C ILE A 220 0.14 -0.63 -13.55
N ARG A 221 0.62 0.43 -12.90
CA ARG A 221 1.20 1.59 -13.56
C ARG A 221 2.68 1.72 -13.24
N LEU A 222 3.49 1.98 -14.26
CA LEU A 222 4.93 2.19 -14.11
C LEU A 222 5.23 3.70 -14.04
N GLU A 223 5.77 4.13 -12.90
CA GLU A 223 6.29 5.49 -12.69
C GLU A 223 7.79 5.45 -12.39
N GLY A 224 8.61 5.84 -13.38
CA GLY A 224 10.06 5.69 -13.28
C GLY A 224 10.43 4.22 -13.15
N ARG A 225 10.82 3.79 -11.94
CA ARG A 225 11.10 2.38 -11.60
C ARG A 225 10.05 1.73 -10.71
N ASN A 226 9.06 2.50 -10.24
CA ASN A 226 8.09 2.08 -9.25
C ASN A 226 6.88 1.48 -9.94
N TYR A 227 6.35 0.39 -9.38
CA TYR A 227 5.02 -0.09 -9.76
C TYR A 227 3.99 0.48 -8.80
N ILE A 228 2.90 1.01 -9.34
CA ILE A 228 1.74 1.45 -8.59
C ILE A 228 0.60 0.52 -8.99
N VAL A 229 0.17 -0.31 -8.06
CA VAL A 229 -0.96 -1.22 -8.25
C VAL A 229 -2.18 -0.54 -7.65
N SER A 230 -3.19 -0.26 -8.47
CA SER A 230 -4.45 0.34 -8.03
C SER A 230 -5.57 -0.69 -8.10
N TRP A 231 -6.36 -0.81 -7.04
CA TRP A 231 -7.52 -1.67 -6.97
C TRP A 231 -8.70 -1.05 -7.71
N PRO A 232 -9.65 -1.85 -8.20
CA PRO A 232 -10.90 -1.33 -8.77
C PRO A 232 -11.76 -0.56 -7.76
N THR A 233 -11.54 -0.81 -6.47
CA THR A 233 -12.18 -0.20 -5.29
C THR A 233 -11.45 1.05 -4.78
N GLY A 234 -10.24 1.35 -5.28
CA GLY A 234 -9.52 2.61 -5.05
C GLY A 234 -8.30 2.53 -4.13
N GLU A 235 -8.10 1.43 -3.42
CA GLU A 235 -6.88 1.16 -2.65
C GLU A 235 -5.67 1.11 -3.59
N SER A 236 -4.48 1.32 -3.05
CA SER A 236 -3.26 1.19 -3.85
C SER A 236 -2.07 0.64 -3.08
N VAL A 237 -1.14 0.05 -3.84
CA VAL A 237 0.18 -0.35 -3.36
C VAL A 237 1.24 0.28 -4.24
N ILE A 238 2.19 0.98 -3.62
CA ILE A 238 3.36 1.56 -4.29
C ILE A 238 4.57 0.69 -3.94
N LEU A 239 5.18 0.12 -4.97
CA LEU A 239 6.38 -0.70 -4.90
C LEU A 239 7.58 0.15 -5.34
N ASP A 240 8.39 0.63 -4.38
CA ASP A 240 9.65 1.32 -4.66
C ASP A 240 10.82 0.33 -4.65
N ARG A 241 11.25 -0.04 -5.85
CA ARG A 241 12.32 -1.02 -6.08
C ARG A 241 13.68 -0.45 -5.72
N ARG A 242 14.43 -1.17 -4.89
CA ARG A 242 15.73 -0.77 -4.35
C ARG A 242 16.73 -1.93 -4.45
N THR A 243 17.98 -1.59 -4.14
CA THR A 243 19.07 -2.55 -4.03
C THR A 243 19.88 -2.19 -2.79
N SER A 244 20.25 -3.19 -1.99
CA SER A 244 21.16 -3.07 -0.84
C SER A 244 22.14 -4.24 -0.88
N GLY A 245 23.44 -3.93 -0.84
CA GLY A 245 24.48 -4.92 -1.12
C GLY A 245 24.23 -5.61 -2.49
N ASN A 246 24.09 -6.93 -2.47
CA ASN A 246 23.82 -7.76 -3.65
C ASN A 246 22.35 -8.22 -3.76
N MET A 247 21.44 -7.63 -2.97
CA MET A 247 20.04 -8.04 -2.91
C MET A 247 19.12 -6.94 -3.44
N ASN A 248 18.24 -7.27 -4.37
CA ASN A 248 17.13 -6.39 -4.74
C ASN A 248 15.98 -6.58 -3.76
N PHE A 249 15.28 -5.49 -3.46
CA PHE A 249 14.15 -5.48 -2.56
C PHE A 249 13.15 -4.39 -2.95
N ALA A 250 12.02 -4.32 -2.25
CA ALA A 250 11.06 -3.26 -2.44
C ALA A 250 10.62 -2.64 -1.11
N ASN A 251 10.59 -1.32 -1.05
CA ASN A 251 9.76 -0.63 -0.08
C ASN A 251 8.31 -0.69 -0.56
N VAL A 252 7.39 -0.82 0.38
CA VAL A 252 5.96 -0.99 0.14
C VAL A 252 5.22 0.10 0.88
N THR A 253 4.41 0.86 0.15
CA THR A 253 3.43 1.78 0.75
C THR A 253 2.05 1.30 0.35
N VAL A 254 1.18 1.06 1.33
CA VAL A 254 -0.20 0.63 1.16
C VAL A 254 -1.11 1.81 1.48
N GLN A 255 -2.08 2.09 0.61
CA GLN A 255 -3.10 3.11 0.81
C GLN A 255 -4.48 2.48 0.83
N ILE A 256 -5.24 2.75 1.88
CA ILE A 256 -6.63 2.29 2.09
C ILE A 256 -7.51 3.49 2.42
N PHE A 257 -8.82 3.31 2.65
CA PHE A 257 -9.72 4.40 3.01
C PHE A 257 -10.08 4.40 4.49
N GLY A 258 -10.05 5.59 5.10
CA GLY A 258 -10.38 5.78 6.51
C GLY A 258 -11.86 5.62 6.85
N CYS A 259 -12.73 5.31 5.89
CA CYS A 259 -14.11 4.93 6.18
C CYS A 259 -14.30 3.41 6.35
N ASP A 260 -13.25 2.63 6.16
CA ASP A 260 -13.22 1.18 6.34
C ASP A 260 -12.62 0.79 7.70
N GLN A 261 -12.75 1.68 8.69
CA GLN A 261 -12.10 1.50 9.99
C GLN A 261 -12.45 0.15 10.60
N GLY A 262 -11.42 -0.61 11.00
CA GLY A 262 -11.59 -1.95 11.59
C GLY A 262 -11.94 -3.06 10.58
N ASP A 263 -12.01 -2.79 9.27
CA ASP A 263 -12.16 -3.83 8.25
C ASP A 263 -10.82 -4.49 7.89
N PHE A 264 -9.71 -3.84 8.23
CA PHE A 264 -8.37 -4.29 7.90
C PHE A 264 -7.70 -5.00 9.08
N GLN A 265 -6.78 -5.90 8.74
CA GLN A 265 -5.93 -6.61 9.69
C GLN A 265 -4.61 -7.00 9.03
N GLY A 266 -3.55 -7.17 9.80
CA GLY A 266 -2.22 -7.52 9.30
C GLY A 266 -1.12 -6.81 10.07
N LEU A 267 0.11 -6.92 9.57
CA LEU A 267 1.25 -6.19 10.13
C LEU A 267 1.06 -4.66 10.09
N LEU A 268 0.25 -4.12 9.17
CA LEU A 268 -0.05 -2.69 9.12
C LEU A 268 -1.17 -2.24 10.07
N GLY A 269 -1.61 -3.11 10.99
CA GLY A 269 -2.62 -2.77 11.98
C GLY A 269 -4.05 -2.91 11.48
N ASN A 270 -4.99 -2.37 12.26
CA ASN A 270 -6.44 -2.53 12.01
C ASN A 270 -7.12 -1.28 11.44
N ALA A 271 -6.39 -0.16 11.35
CA ALA A 271 -6.84 1.12 10.82
C ALA A 271 -8.07 1.70 11.55
N ASN A 272 -8.15 1.52 12.87
CA ASN A 272 -9.27 2.00 13.70
C ASN A 272 -8.99 3.38 14.35
N GLY A 273 -7.81 3.95 14.12
CA GLY A 273 -7.37 5.22 14.70
C GLY A 273 -6.67 5.10 16.06
N MET A 274 -6.40 3.88 16.55
CA MET A 274 -5.81 3.61 17.86
C MET A 274 -4.50 2.83 17.75
N MET A 275 -3.37 3.55 17.68
CA MET A 275 -2.03 2.95 17.50
C MET A 275 -1.64 1.88 18.54
N ASP A 276 -2.24 1.88 19.72
CA ASP A 276 -1.87 1.00 20.82
C ASP A 276 -2.34 -0.45 20.60
N ASP A 277 -3.39 -0.65 19.79
CA ASP A 277 -4.00 -1.97 19.54
C ASP A 277 -3.61 -2.61 18.19
N ASP A 278 -2.85 -1.90 17.35
CA ASP A 278 -2.33 -2.40 16.07
C ASP A 278 -1.45 -3.66 16.21
N PHE A 279 -0.90 -3.90 17.41
CA PHE A 279 -0.07 -5.07 17.73
C PHE A 279 -0.77 -6.10 18.59
N ASN A 280 -2.10 -6.02 18.73
CA ASN A 280 -2.85 -6.87 19.64
C ASN A 280 -4.12 -7.41 18.97
N SER A 281 -3.94 -8.39 18.08
CA SER A 281 -5.10 -9.06 17.47
C SER A 281 -5.81 -10.04 18.41
N ASN A 282 -5.19 -10.44 19.53
CA ASN A 282 -5.64 -11.59 20.34
C ASN A 282 -5.83 -11.34 21.85
N ASN A 283 -5.89 -10.09 22.32
CA ASN A 283 -6.01 -9.79 23.76
C ASN A 283 -4.97 -10.53 24.63
N ASN A 284 -3.78 -10.79 24.06
CA ASN A 284 -2.75 -11.48 24.81
C ASN A 284 -2.06 -10.46 25.72
N ASN A 285 -2.46 -10.47 27.00
CA ASN A 285 -1.99 -9.57 28.07
C ASN A 285 -0.47 -9.69 28.39
N THR A 286 0.31 -10.38 27.54
CA THR A 286 1.74 -10.65 27.72
C THR A 286 2.64 -9.79 26.85
N ARG A 287 2.11 -8.75 26.17
CA ARG A 287 2.93 -7.80 25.42
C ARG A 287 3.95 -7.11 26.35
N PRO A 288 5.26 -7.13 26.02
CA PRO A 288 6.24 -6.31 26.72
C PRO A 288 5.85 -4.83 26.59
N VAL A 289 5.69 -4.13 27.72
CA VAL A 289 5.36 -2.71 27.72
C VAL A 289 6.57 -1.93 27.23
N TYR A 290 6.53 -1.47 25.97
CA TYR A 290 7.46 -0.46 25.49
C TYR A 290 7.00 0.92 25.98
N ALA A 291 7.28 1.22 27.24
CA ALA A 291 7.29 2.60 27.70
C ALA A 291 8.67 3.17 27.34
N SER A 292 8.71 4.10 26.38
CA SER A 292 9.90 4.93 26.15
C SER A 292 10.14 5.78 27.41
N PHE A 293 10.83 5.21 28.40
CA PHE A 293 11.23 5.93 29.59
C PHE A 293 12.17 7.06 29.14
N SER A 294 11.76 8.31 29.36
CA SER A 294 12.63 9.47 29.17
C SER A 294 13.82 9.31 30.12
N THR A 295 14.93 8.84 29.57
CA THR A 295 16.13 8.44 30.30
C THR A 295 16.95 9.69 30.60
N PHE A 296 16.45 10.55 31.49
CA PHE A 296 17.19 11.74 31.92
C PHE A 296 18.38 11.33 32.80
N GLY A 297 19.52 11.04 32.18
CA GLY A 297 20.84 11.00 32.80
C GLY A 297 21.17 9.82 33.72
N ASN A 298 20.31 8.79 33.82
CA ASN A 298 20.58 7.60 34.63
C ASN A 298 21.03 6.41 33.74
N PRO A 299 22.32 5.99 33.79
CA PRO A 299 22.84 4.89 32.99
C PRO A 299 22.12 3.55 33.23
N ALA A 300 21.65 3.28 34.45
CA ALA A 300 20.91 2.05 34.74
C ALA A 300 19.54 2.04 34.05
N MET A 301 18.86 3.19 34.00
CA MET A 301 17.59 3.32 33.26
C MET A 301 17.79 3.26 31.75
N GLN A 302 18.95 3.71 31.25
CA GLN A 302 19.33 3.57 29.84
C GLN A 302 19.49 2.09 29.46
N GLN A 303 20.17 1.31 30.30
CA GLN A 303 20.34 -0.12 30.09
C GLN A 303 19.01 -0.88 30.18
N VAL A 304 18.14 -0.52 31.14
CA VAL A 304 16.80 -1.11 31.25
C VAL A 304 15.96 -0.80 30.00
N SER A 305 16.00 0.43 29.50
CA SER A 305 15.30 0.81 28.26
C SER A 305 15.82 0.04 27.05
N GLN A 306 17.13 -0.18 26.94
CA GLN A 306 17.73 -0.96 25.85
C GLN A 306 17.33 -2.43 25.89
N ASN A 307 17.35 -3.04 27.08
CA ASN A 307 16.94 -4.43 27.25
C ASN A 307 15.44 -4.60 26.94
N ALA A 308 14.60 -3.66 27.39
CA ALA A 308 13.18 -3.66 27.08
C ALA A 308 12.90 -3.48 25.58
N GLU A 309 13.67 -2.64 24.88
CA GLU A 309 13.57 -2.51 23.41
C GLU A 309 13.89 -3.84 22.71
N LYS A 310 14.98 -4.52 23.10
CA LYS A 310 15.35 -5.83 22.51
C LYS A 310 14.35 -6.94 22.84
N GLU A 311 13.77 -6.94 24.04
CA GLU A 311 12.70 -7.87 24.41
C GLU A 311 11.43 -7.63 23.58
N TYR A 312 11.04 -6.37 23.39
CA TYR A 312 9.92 -5.99 22.52
C TYR A 312 10.17 -6.41 21.07
N LEU A 313 11.37 -6.18 20.53
CA LEU A 313 11.74 -6.65 19.20
C LEU A 313 11.68 -8.19 19.09
N SER A 314 12.10 -8.91 20.14
CA SER A 314 11.99 -10.38 20.16
C SER A 314 10.54 -10.86 20.20
N TYR A 315 9.63 -10.15 20.86
CA TYR A 315 8.19 -10.45 20.83
C TYR A 315 7.64 -10.24 19.42
N LEU A 316 7.98 -9.12 18.78
CA LEU A 316 7.56 -8.80 17.43
C LEU A 316 8.03 -9.86 16.42
N ALA A 317 9.29 -10.28 16.50
CA ALA A 317 9.88 -11.24 15.57
C ALA A 317 9.41 -12.68 15.76
N LYS A 318 8.74 -13.00 16.88
CA LYS A 318 8.27 -14.35 17.21
C LYS A 318 6.76 -14.41 17.27
N ASP A 319 6.18 -14.01 18.40
CA ASP A 319 4.77 -14.20 18.69
C ASP A 319 3.89 -13.42 17.71
N PHE A 320 4.16 -12.12 17.54
CA PHE A 320 3.41 -11.29 16.60
C PHE A 320 3.64 -11.70 15.15
N ALA A 321 4.88 -12.06 14.79
CA ALA A 321 5.19 -12.55 13.45
C ALA A 321 4.44 -13.85 13.12
N ASP A 322 4.26 -14.74 14.10
CA ASP A 322 3.58 -16.01 13.90
C ASP A 322 2.05 -15.86 13.77
N GLU A 323 1.45 -14.81 14.33
CA GLU A 323 0.02 -14.48 14.11
C GLU A 323 -0.26 -14.13 12.64
N TRP A 324 0.68 -13.44 11.99
CA TRP A 324 0.53 -12.96 10.62
C TRP A 324 1.25 -13.81 9.58
N ARG A 325 1.85 -14.92 9.99
CA ARG A 325 2.60 -15.79 9.09
C ARG A 325 1.66 -16.46 8.09
N VAL A 326 2.02 -16.34 6.83
CA VAL A 326 1.35 -17.01 5.73
C VAL A 326 1.60 -18.53 5.82
N THR A 327 0.60 -19.29 5.44
CA THR A 327 0.55 -20.76 5.44
C THR A 327 0.32 -21.26 4.03
N ASP A 328 0.61 -22.54 3.79
CA ASP A 328 0.37 -23.17 2.49
C ASP A 328 -1.12 -23.12 2.06
N MET A 329 -2.05 -22.88 2.98
CA MET A 329 -3.49 -22.77 2.71
C MET A 329 -3.96 -21.37 2.29
N ASN A 330 -3.26 -20.31 2.72
CA ASN A 330 -3.66 -18.92 2.49
C ASN A 330 -2.63 -18.10 1.70
N THR A 331 -1.52 -18.70 1.29
CA THR A 331 -0.51 -18.03 0.48
C THR A 331 -1.05 -17.60 -0.88
N LEU A 332 -0.68 -16.39 -1.27
CA LEU A 332 -0.88 -15.87 -2.62
C LEU A 332 0.38 -16.02 -3.49
N PHE A 333 1.49 -16.47 -2.92
CA PHE A 333 2.75 -16.61 -3.64
C PHE A 333 2.76 -17.87 -4.52
N ASP A 334 3.44 -17.75 -5.64
CA ASP A 334 3.90 -18.88 -6.44
C ASP A 334 5.21 -19.44 -5.86
N TYR A 335 5.39 -20.76 -5.97
CA TYR A 335 6.54 -21.51 -5.47
C TYR A 335 7.19 -22.31 -6.59
N GLY A 336 8.52 -22.38 -6.58
CA GLY A 336 9.27 -23.25 -7.48
C GLY A 336 9.14 -24.73 -7.11
N LEU A 337 9.76 -25.59 -7.91
CA LEU A 337 9.74 -27.04 -7.68
C LEU A 337 10.27 -27.39 -6.28
N GLY A 338 9.43 -28.08 -5.49
CA GLY A 338 9.75 -28.51 -4.13
C GLY A 338 9.78 -27.38 -3.09
N GLN A 339 9.40 -26.15 -3.45
CA GLN A 339 9.30 -25.03 -2.52
C GLN A 339 7.88 -24.90 -1.95
N SER A 340 7.78 -24.35 -0.74
CA SER A 340 6.53 -23.95 -0.09
C SER A 340 6.77 -22.78 0.87
N THR A 341 5.79 -22.37 1.67
CA THR A 341 6.00 -21.36 2.73
C THR A 341 7.16 -21.72 3.67
N ALA A 342 7.40 -23.02 3.87
CA ALA A 342 8.49 -23.54 4.70
C ALA A 342 9.88 -23.18 4.13
N SER A 343 10.02 -23.10 2.79
CA SER A 343 11.28 -22.74 2.14
C SER A 343 11.73 -21.31 2.42
N PHE A 344 10.79 -20.44 2.80
CA PHE A 344 11.03 -19.02 3.07
C PHE A 344 10.93 -18.68 4.56
N THR A 345 10.77 -19.66 5.45
CA THR A 345 10.56 -19.44 6.88
C THR A 345 11.79 -19.80 7.71
N ASP A 346 12.28 -18.84 8.50
CA ASP A 346 13.23 -19.08 9.59
C ASP A 346 12.75 -18.39 10.88
N ARG A 347 12.20 -19.19 11.80
CA ARG A 347 11.68 -18.72 13.10
C ARG A 347 12.77 -18.39 14.12
N SER A 348 14.02 -18.73 13.83
CA SER A 348 15.16 -18.38 14.69
C SER A 348 15.76 -17.02 14.32
N PHE A 349 15.22 -16.33 13.31
CA PHE A 349 15.65 -15.01 12.87
C PHE A 349 14.95 -13.90 13.67
N PRO A 350 15.62 -12.77 13.96
CA PRO A 350 17.04 -12.49 13.71
C PRO A 350 17.92 -13.15 14.78
N ARG A 351 19.17 -13.45 14.44
CA ARG A 351 20.12 -14.03 15.41
C ARG A 351 20.47 -13.04 16.52
N VAL A 352 20.52 -11.76 16.19
CA VAL A 352 20.74 -10.65 17.13
C VAL A 352 19.80 -9.50 16.79
N HIS A 353 19.13 -8.95 17.81
CA HIS A 353 18.34 -7.72 17.69
C HIS A 353 19.25 -6.50 17.88
N PHE A 354 19.49 -5.77 16.79
CA PHE A 354 20.17 -4.47 16.84
C PHE A 354 19.17 -3.35 17.15
N THR A 355 19.67 -2.33 17.84
CA THR A 355 18.97 -1.07 18.12
C THR A 355 19.87 0.09 17.70
N LEU A 356 19.32 1.31 17.66
CA LEU A 356 20.14 2.49 17.41
C LEU A 356 21.28 2.63 18.43
N ASN A 357 21.09 2.19 19.67
CA ASN A 357 22.13 2.27 20.71
C ASN A 357 23.35 1.38 20.43
N ASP A 358 23.21 0.35 19.59
CA ASP A 358 24.32 -0.53 19.18
C ASP A 358 25.18 0.12 18.06
N MET A 359 24.74 1.26 17.51
CA MET A 359 25.45 2.01 16.47
C MET A 359 26.38 3.07 17.06
N ASN A 360 27.56 3.28 16.45
CA ASN A 360 28.49 4.33 16.84
C ASN A 360 27.81 5.73 16.82
N PRO A 361 27.99 6.59 17.86
CA PRO A 361 27.34 7.90 17.92
C PRO A 361 27.63 8.82 16.71
N ASN A 362 28.85 8.79 16.17
CA ASN A 362 29.18 9.57 14.98
C ASN A 362 28.40 9.08 13.76
N GLN A 363 28.32 7.76 13.58
CA GLN A 363 27.55 7.11 12.51
C GLN A 363 26.06 7.43 12.61
N GLN A 364 25.48 7.34 13.82
CA GLN A 364 24.10 7.78 14.06
C GLN A 364 23.88 9.25 13.68
N SER A 365 24.82 10.14 14.04
CA SER A 365 24.70 11.57 13.71
C SER A 365 24.77 11.84 12.21
N VAL A 366 25.62 11.10 11.48
CA VAL A 366 25.76 11.21 10.02
C VAL A 366 24.49 10.70 9.35
N ALA A 367 24.01 9.53 9.75
CA ALA A 367 22.77 8.93 9.24
C ALA A 367 21.55 9.82 9.49
N ARG A 368 21.42 10.37 10.71
CA ARG A 368 20.36 11.35 11.04
C ARG A 368 20.37 12.56 10.11
N ARG A 369 21.53 13.21 9.95
CA ARG A 369 21.64 14.37 9.04
C ARG A 369 21.23 14.00 7.62
N ARG A 370 21.60 12.81 7.15
CA ARG A 370 21.24 12.33 5.81
C ARG A 370 19.73 12.11 5.68
N CYS A 371 19.09 11.51 6.67
CA CYS A 371 17.63 11.31 6.71
C CYS A 371 16.87 12.64 6.75
N GLU A 372 17.31 13.59 7.58
CA GLU A 372 16.73 14.94 7.67
C GLU A 372 16.84 15.70 6.35
N GLN A 373 18.02 15.66 5.70
CA GLN A 373 18.24 16.29 4.39
C GLN A 373 17.35 15.73 3.28
N MET A 374 16.97 14.45 3.38
CA MET A 374 16.11 13.78 2.42
C MET A 374 14.61 13.92 2.75
N GLY A 375 14.25 14.68 3.79
CA GLY A 375 12.87 14.97 4.15
C GLY A 375 12.12 13.80 4.78
N VAL A 376 12.82 12.86 5.43
CA VAL A 376 12.16 11.75 6.14
C VAL A 376 11.36 12.30 7.33
N SER A 377 10.13 11.80 7.49
CA SER A 377 9.24 12.21 8.57
C SER A 377 9.79 11.82 9.95
N GLN A 378 9.37 12.49 11.01
CA GLN A 378 9.80 12.13 12.38
C GLN A 378 9.33 10.73 12.78
N ALA A 379 8.17 10.28 12.29
CA ALA A 379 7.64 8.94 12.54
C ALA A 379 8.56 7.84 12.00
N GLU A 380 9.28 8.09 10.90
CA GLU A 380 10.15 7.12 10.23
C GLU A 380 11.65 7.39 10.43
N MET A 381 11.98 8.47 11.15
CA MET A 381 13.35 8.91 11.35
C MET A 381 14.21 7.82 12.02
N ARG A 382 13.65 7.09 12.98
CA ARG A 382 14.38 5.99 13.66
C ARG A 382 14.76 4.87 12.68
N GLY A 383 13.81 4.43 11.86
CA GLY A 383 14.06 3.42 10.83
C GLY A 383 15.07 3.90 9.80
N CYS A 384 14.92 5.12 9.30
CA CYS A 384 15.88 5.67 8.34
C CYS A 384 17.32 5.75 8.88
N ILE A 385 17.50 6.16 10.15
CA ILE A 385 18.83 6.20 10.78
C ILE A 385 19.41 4.78 10.86
N PHE A 386 18.58 3.80 11.20
CA PHE A 386 18.95 2.40 11.32
C PHE A 386 19.40 1.82 9.97
N ASP A 387 18.54 1.92 8.95
CA ASP A 387 18.78 1.58 7.55
C ASP A 387 20.10 2.18 7.02
N ASN A 388 20.24 3.50 7.16
CA ASN A 388 21.38 4.21 6.59
C ASN A 388 22.67 3.90 7.36
N GLY A 389 22.59 3.79 8.67
CA GLY A 389 23.75 3.49 9.51
C GLY A 389 24.25 2.06 9.32
N PHE A 390 23.40 1.05 9.51
CA PHE A 390 23.84 -0.35 9.48
C PHE A 390 24.00 -0.92 8.07
N LEU A 391 23.11 -0.55 7.14
CA LEU A 391 23.02 -1.18 5.82
C LEU A 391 23.40 -0.26 4.67
N ASN A 392 23.68 1.02 4.95
CA ASN A 392 23.91 2.05 3.93
C ASN A 392 22.74 2.13 2.92
N ILE A 393 21.52 1.84 3.37
CA ILE A 393 20.31 2.02 2.58
C ILE A 393 20.05 3.53 2.47
N ASN A 394 19.76 3.99 1.26
CA ASN A 394 19.44 5.39 1.02
C ASN A 394 18.08 5.74 1.65
N PRO A 395 17.94 6.90 2.31
CA PRO A 395 16.67 7.35 2.87
C PRO A 395 15.51 7.24 1.88
N ASN A 396 14.37 6.79 2.40
CA ASN A 396 13.17 6.56 1.62
C ASN A 396 12.02 7.46 2.12
N PRO A 397 11.93 8.73 1.67
CA PRO A 397 10.79 9.57 2.01
C PRO A 397 9.48 8.93 1.55
N ILE A 398 8.36 9.33 2.18
CA ILE A 398 7.04 8.85 1.80
C ILE A 398 6.79 9.13 0.32
N PRO A 399 6.46 8.11 -0.50
CA PRO A 399 6.22 8.32 -1.92
C PRO A 399 4.94 9.12 -2.15
N THR A 400 5.01 10.05 -3.10
CA THR A 400 3.89 10.86 -3.58
C THR A 400 3.61 10.51 -5.04
N PRO A 401 2.95 9.38 -5.35
CA PRO A 401 2.65 9.01 -6.73
C PRO A 401 1.74 10.06 -7.38
N THR A 402 1.80 10.19 -8.70
CA THR A 402 0.87 11.11 -9.38
C THR A 402 -0.56 10.59 -9.26
N ASN A 403 -1.51 11.47 -8.94
CA ASN A 403 -2.93 11.14 -8.95
C ASN A 403 -3.41 11.11 -10.41
N PRO A 404 -3.84 9.95 -10.96
CA PRO A 404 -4.21 9.82 -12.37
C PRO A 404 -5.38 10.72 -12.79
N THR A 405 -6.27 11.07 -11.86
CA THR A 405 -7.48 11.85 -12.16
C THR A 405 -7.28 13.35 -11.94
N GLN A 406 -6.17 13.76 -11.35
CA GLN A 406 -5.90 15.16 -11.06
C GLN A 406 -5.73 15.96 -12.35
N GLY A 407 -6.65 16.92 -12.56
CA GLY A 407 -6.65 17.75 -13.77
C GLY A 407 -7.05 17.00 -15.04
N ALA A 408 -7.59 15.77 -14.91
CA ALA A 408 -8.05 15.00 -16.05
C ALA A 408 -9.23 15.71 -16.74
N THR A 409 -9.16 15.80 -18.06
CA THR A 409 -10.27 16.25 -18.91
C THR A 409 -10.83 15.04 -19.66
N LEU A 410 -12.14 14.91 -19.73
CA LEU A 410 -12.81 13.83 -20.47
C LEU A 410 -13.23 14.34 -21.86
N PRO A 411 -12.40 14.14 -22.91
CA PRO A 411 -12.79 14.53 -24.26
C PRO A 411 -13.99 13.72 -24.75
N ILE A 412 -14.72 14.29 -25.70
CA ILE A 412 -15.85 13.61 -26.34
C ILE A 412 -15.34 12.38 -27.11
N VAL A 413 -15.89 11.21 -26.80
CA VAL A 413 -15.61 9.97 -27.53
C VAL A 413 -16.58 9.87 -28.70
N ILE A 414 -16.10 10.23 -29.90
CA ILE A 414 -16.92 10.22 -31.13
C ILE A 414 -17.18 8.79 -31.62
N LYS A 415 -16.22 7.88 -31.41
CA LYS A 415 -16.35 6.45 -31.70
C LYS A 415 -15.68 5.63 -30.59
N PRO A 416 -16.39 4.67 -29.98
CA PRO A 416 -15.80 3.78 -29.00
C PRO A 416 -14.63 3.00 -29.64
N TYR A 417 -13.51 2.89 -28.92
CA TYR A 417 -12.37 2.07 -29.35
C TYR A 417 -11.84 1.25 -28.18
N VAL A 418 -11.54 -0.02 -28.43
CA VAL A 418 -11.08 -0.93 -27.37
C VAL A 418 -9.71 -0.46 -26.88
N ASN A 419 -9.57 -0.29 -25.57
CA ASN A 419 -8.32 0.03 -24.88
C ASN A 419 -8.03 -1.07 -23.85
N ASN A 420 -7.19 -2.03 -24.23
CA ASN A 420 -6.84 -3.17 -23.39
C ASN A 420 -5.37 -3.57 -23.56
N ASN A 421 -4.92 -4.63 -22.89
CA ASN A 421 -3.52 -5.06 -22.96
C ASN A 421 -3.09 -5.64 -24.32
N HIS A 422 -4.04 -5.96 -25.20
CA HIS A 422 -3.79 -6.60 -26.50
C HIS A 422 -3.73 -5.61 -27.66
N THR A 423 -4.15 -4.36 -27.46
CA THR A 423 -4.10 -3.34 -28.51
C THR A 423 -2.68 -2.84 -28.74
N ILE A 424 -2.03 -3.36 -29.79
CA ILE A 424 -0.74 -2.90 -30.30
C ILE A 424 -1.00 -1.90 -31.43
N PHE A 425 -0.58 -0.64 -31.27
CA PHE A 425 -0.78 0.40 -32.28
C PHE A 425 0.38 0.48 -33.28
N ALA A 426 0.06 0.59 -34.58
CA ALA A 426 0.97 0.44 -35.73
C ALA A 426 2.09 1.50 -35.86
N ASN A 427 2.20 2.47 -34.95
CA ASN A 427 3.21 3.54 -35.01
C ASN A 427 4.09 3.62 -33.77
N GLY A 428 4.22 2.57 -32.96
CA GLY A 428 5.24 2.49 -31.89
C GLY A 428 5.20 3.64 -30.86
N GLY A 429 4.12 4.42 -30.81
CA GLY A 429 3.94 5.60 -29.99
C GLY A 429 2.68 5.48 -29.15
N LEU A 430 2.85 5.44 -27.83
CA LEU A 430 1.79 5.48 -26.83
C LEU A 430 1.05 6.82 -26.90
N LEU A 431 -0.29 6.82 -26.81
CA LEU A 431 -1.02 7.95 -26.26
C LEU A 431 -0.69 8.03 -24.76
N GLY A 432 0.40 8.73 -24.44
CA GLY A 432 0.91 8.88 -23.09
C GLY A 432 2.14 9.78 -22.96
N THR A 433 2.46 10.54 -24.02
CA THR A 433 3.46 11.61 -24.02
C THR A 433 2.78 12.96 -24.26
N GLY A 434 1.78 13.27 -23.45
CA GLY A 434 1.19 14.60 -23.42
C GLY A 434 1.03 15.02 -21.97
N ASN A 435 1.97 15.82 -21.48
CA ASN A 435 1.67 16.70 -20.36
C ASN A 435 0.40 17.48 -20.69
N GLY A 436 -0.46 17.69 -19.68
CA GLY A 436 -1.70 18.44 -19.84
C GLY A 436 -1.51 19.79 -20.55
N ALA A 437 -2.59 20.22 -21.21
CA ALA A 437 -2.85 21.51 -21.82
C ALA A 437 -2.03 21.86 -23.09
N HIS A 438 -2.70 21.83 -24.25
CA HIS A 438 -3.03 23.05 -25.03
C HIS A 438 -4.06 22.71 -26.13
N PRO A 439 -5.01 23.62 -26.44
CA PRO A 439 -6.10 23.37 -27.37
C PRO A 439 -5.66 23.52 -28.83
N ILE A 440 -5.97 22.54 -29.67
CA ILE A 440 -5.85 22.66 -31.12
C ILE A 440 -7.14 23.32 -31.64
N THR A 441 -7.02 24.54 -32.14
CA THR A 441 -8.10 25.22 -32.87
C THR A 441 -8.38 24.52 -34.20
N PRO A 442 -9.65 24.33 -34.60
CA PRO A 442 -9.98 23.77 -35.90
C PRO A 442 -9.86 24.87 -36.96
N ASN A 443 -8.88 24.74 -37.85
CA ASN A 443 -8.81 25.61 -39.02
C ASN A 443 -9.75 25.05 -40.10
N VAL A 444 -10.81 25.80 -40.39
CA VAL A 444 -11.68 25.62 -41.55
C VAL A 444 -10.90 26.07 -42.79
N GLY A 445 -10.79 25.19 -43.78
CA GLY A 445 -10.15 25.49 -45.07
C GLY A 445 -10.69 24.56 -46.16
N GLN A 446 -11.53 25.14 -47.02
CA GLN A 446 -12.13 24.58 -48.22
C GLN A 446 -11.12 24.08 -49.27
N GLY A 447 -11.52 23.02 -49.98
CA GLY A 447 -11.32 22.79 -51.43
C GLY A 447 -9.90 22.81 -52.00
N ASP A 448 -9.42 21.69 -52.55
CA ASP A 448 -9.63 21.39 -53.97
C ASP A 448 -8.90 20.12 -54.41
N LEU A 449 -9.48 19.52 -55.44
CA LEU A 449 -9.05 18.34 -56.18
C LEU A 449 -7.72 18.60 -56.90
N ASN A 450 -6.80 17.64 -56.90
CA ASN A 450 -6.30 17.03 -58.15
C ASN A 450 -5.29 15.91 -57.92
N ALA A 451 -5.39 14.94 -58.82
CA ALA A 451 -4.60 13.74 -58.95
C ALA A 451 -3.28 13.99 -59.71
N ASP A 452 -2.48 12.91 -59.74
CA ASP A 452 -1.49 12.58 -60.76
C ASP A 452 -0.08 13.21 -60.64
N GLN A 453 0.90 12.37 -60.25
CA GLN A 453 1.96 11.83 -61.11
C GLN A 453 3.30 11.55 -60.39
N VAL A 454 3.71 10.29 -60.48
CA VAL A 454 5.03 9.80 -60.93
C VAL A 454 6.30 10.33 -60.21
N ASN A 455 6.75 9.55 -59.20
CA ASN A 455 7.99 8.75 -59.12
C ASN A 455 9.28 9.20 -59.88
N PRO A 456 10.44 8.61 -59.57
CA PRO A 456 11.38 8.84 -58.47
C PRO A 456 12.75 9.32 -59.00
N SER A 457 13.71 9.68 -58.14
CA SER A 457 15.08 9.12 -58.16
C SER A 457 16.03 9.86 -57.20
N THR A 458 16.81 9.05 -56.47
CA THR A 458 18.27 9.15 -56.21
C THR A 458 18.85 10.51 -55.74
N THR A 459 19.70 10.61 -54.72
CA THR A 459 20.98 9.92 -54.54
C THR A 459 21.57 10.40 -53.20
N GLU A 460 21.98 9.50 -52.31
CA GLU A 460 23.13 9.72 -51.42
C GLU A 460 24.42 9.52 -52.25
N PRO A 461 25.63 10.04 -51.92
CA PRO A 461 26.23 9.82 -50.60
C PRO A 461 27.37 10.77 -50.10
N LYS A 462 27.76 10.52 -48.83
CA LYS A 462 29.13 10.50 -48.26
C LYS A 462 29.91 11.82 -47.94
N ASN A 463 30.04 12.03 -46.62
CA ASN A 463 31.26 11.79 -45.80
C ASN A 463 32.33 12.90 -45.59
N LYS A 464 32.92 12.86 -44.37
CA LYS A 464 34.07 13.61 -43.78
C LYS A 464 33.76 15.03 -43.29
N GLY A 465 34.10 15.48 -42.08
CA GLY A 465 35.04 15.01 -41.06
C GLY A 465 36.24 15.95 -40.95
N THR A 466 36.23 16.92 -40.02
CA THR A 466 37.41 17.63 -39.48
C THR A 466 37.06 18.45 -38.23
N GLU A 467 37.82 18.27 -37.15
CA GLU A 467 37.88 19.02 -35.89
C GLU A 467 38.57 20.42 -36.07
N PRO A 468 39.02 21.14 -35.01
CA PRO A 468 38.27 21.79 -33.92
C PRO A 468 38.59 23.31 -33.87
N VAL A 469 37.70 24.15 -33.32
CA VAL A 469 38.04 25.56 -32.98
C VAL A 469 37.39 25.96 -31.67
N SER A 470 38.22 26.27 -30.66
CA SER A 470 37.85 27.09 -29.50
C SER A 470 38.22 28.55 -29.77
N PRO A 471 37.47 29.52 -29.21
CA PRO A 471 38.14 30.41 -28.26
C PRO A 471 37.29 30.91 -27.07
N LYS A 472 37.94 30.87 -25.89
CA LYS A 472 37.97 31.84 -24.77
C LYS A 472 36.71 32.17 -23.92
N PRO A 473 36.90 32.67 -22.67
CA PRO A 473 36.06 32.33 -21.53
C PRO A 473 35.20 33.49 -21.02
N SER A 474 34.01 33.17 -20.52
CA SER A 474 33.14 34.12 -19.82
C SER A 474 33.24 33.95 -18.30
N ALA A 475 33.38 35.08 -17.62
CA ALA A 475 33.52 35.25 -16.18
C ALA A 475 32.27 34.82 -15.38
N PRO A 476 32.35 34.68 -14.04
CA PRO A 476 31.38 33.94 -13.24
C PRO A 476 30.08 34.72 -12.99
N PHE A 477 28.95 34.02 -13.13
CA PHE A 477 27.60 34.50 -12.86
C PHE A 477 27.34 34.49 -11.34
N GLN A 478 27.02 35.64 -10.75
CA GLN A 478 26.42 35.72 -9.40
C GLN A 478 24.89 35.68 -9.52
N PRO A 479 24.18 34.88 -8.70
CA PRO A 479 22.72 34.94 -8.63
C PRO A 479 22.28 36.05 -7.67
N ASN A 480 21.37 36.92 -8.13
CA ASN A 480 20.64 37.88 -7.31
C ASN A 480 19.16 37.45 -7.14
N PRO A 481 18.46 37.98 -6.12
CA PRO A 481 17.57 37.20 -5.25
C PRO A 481 16.09 37.14 -5.71
N THR A 482 15.42 36.08 -5.25
CA THR A 482 13.99 35.81 -5.40
C THR A 482 13.11 36.83 -4.66
N PRO A 483 11.96 37.25 -5.22
CA PRO A 483 11.01 38.13 -4.53
C PRO A 483 10.16 37.39 -3.50
N SER A 484 10.08 37.98 -2.31
CA SER A 484 9.26 37.62 -1.16
C SER A 484 7.80 38.06 -1.34
N ASN A 485 6.82 37.22 -0.99
CA ASN A 485 5.48 37.66 -0.60
C ASN A 485 4.92 36.80 0.56
N GLU A 486 4.78 37.49 1.69
CA GLU A 486 3.71 37.47 2.69
C GLU A 486 3.18 36.13 3.22
N MET A 487 3.68 35.74 4.40
CA MET A 487 2.90 34.99 5.39
C MET A 487 2.44 35.94 6.52
N SER A 488 1.16 35.82 6.83
CA SER A 488 0.43 36.46 7.93
C SER A 488 1.04 36.22 9.32
N ASN A 489 1.05 37.28 10.13
CA ASN A 489 1.59 37.37 11.49
C ASN A 489 1.08 36.28 12.47
N PRO A 490 1.94 35.76 13.36
CA PRO A 490 1.51 35.03 14.55
C PRO A 490 1.07 35.96 15.69
N VAL A 491 0.07 35.51 16.44
CA VAL A 491 -0.49 36.14 17.65
C VAL A 491 0.56 36.17 18.78
N ILE A 492 0.70 37.33 19.41
CA ILE A 492 1.53 37.57 20.60
C ILE A 492 0.85 36.92 21.82
N ILE A 493 1.55 36.03 22.52
CA ILE A 493 1.20 35.59 23.88
C ILE A 493 2.29 36.12 24.82
N ASP A 494 1.86 36.89 25.83
CA ASP A 494 2.71 37.59 26.79
C ASP A 494 3.62 36.68 27.62
N LYS A 495 4.84 37.16 27.89
CA LYS A 495 5.82 36.56 28.81
C LYS A 495 5.35 36.67 30.27
N PRO A 496 5.50 35.64 31.11
CA PRO A 496 5.42 35.83 32.56
C PRO A 496 6.72 36.40 33.14
N ASN A 497 6.53 37.30 34.11
CA ASN A 497 7.55 38.02 34.85
C ASN A 497 8.41 37.14 35.79
N ARG A 498 9.55 37.72 36.14
CA ARG A 498 10.60 37.32 37.11
C ARG A 498 10.07 36.82 38.48
N PRO A 499 10.82 35.98 39.23
CA PRO A 499 10.32 35.27 40.42
C PRO A 499 10.07 36.17 41.64
N ILE A 500 8.98 35.89 42.35
CA ILE A 500 8.65 36.44 43.67
C ILE A 500 9.31 35.56 44.74
N ASN A 501 10.03 36.20 45.66
CA ASN A 501 10.69 35.58 46.81
C ASN A 501 9.66 35.39 47.93
N ILE A 502 9.25 34.14 48.23
CA ILE A 502 8.39 33.83 49.39
C ILE A 502 9.22 33.05 50.40
N ASN A 503 9.40 33.69 51.55
CA ASN A 503 10.03 33.16 52.75
C ASN A 503 9.09 32.15 53.43
N VAL A 504 9.48 30.89 53.57
CA VAL A 504 8.70 29.86 54.29
C VAL A 504 9.53 29.28 55.43
N GLN A 505 9.01 29.42 56.66
CA GLN A 505 9.56 28.86 57.90
C GLN A 505 9.48 27.32 57.94
N PRO A 506 10.35 26.63 58.72
CA PRO A 506 10.40 25.17 58.77
C PRO A 506 9.58 24.55 59.93
N ARG A 507 8.82 23.47 59.67
CA ARG A 507 8.39 22.45 60.66
C ARG A 507 7.59 21.29 60.03
N PRO A 508 7.39 20.13 60.71
CA PRO A 508 8.28 19.25 61.47
C PRO A 508 8.42 17.84 60.81
N SER A 509 9.42 17.08 61.25
CA SER A 509 9.67 15.68 60.87
C SER A 509 8.55 14.72 61.28
N ALA A 510 8.20 13.77 60.41
CA ALA A 510 7.27 12.65 60.66
C ALA A 510 8.00 11.29 60.55
N PRO A 511 7.49 10.22 61.18
CA PRO A 511 8.30 9.14 61.76
C PRO A 511 8.59 7.95 60.82
N ALA A 512 9.67 7.24 61.15
CA ALA A 512 10.18 6.06 60.45
C ALA A 512 9.24 4.85 60.53
N THR A 513 9.04 4.15 59.41
CA THR A 513 8.39 2.84 59.33
C THR A 513 9.43 1.75 59.03
N ASN A 514 9.43 0.70 59.86
CA ASN A 514 10.32 -0.46 59.77
C ASN A 514 9.89 -1.43 58.65
N PRO A 515 10.84 -2.19 58.05
CA PRO A 515 10.56 -3.17 57.01
C PRO A 515 9.98 -4.49 57.56
N VAL A 516 8.99 -5.04 56.84
CA VAL A 516 8.34 -6.33 57.09
C VAL A 516 9.09 -7.46 56.37
N SER A 517 9.44 -8.52 57.10
CA SER A 517 10.07 -9.75 56.59
C SER A 517 9.10 -10.65 55.81
N PRO A 518 9.58 -11.41 54.79
CA PRO A 518 8.74 -12.32 54.01
C PRO A 518 8.45 -13.64 54.74
N SER A 519 7.19 -14.05 54.74
CA SER A 519 6.69 -15.32 55.27
C SER A 519 6.91 -16.48 54.27
N ARG A 520 7.36 -17.62 54.81
CA ARG A 520 7.66 -18.88 54.13
C ARG A 520 6.35 -19.65 53.82
N PRO A 521 6.19 -20.32 52.65
CA PRO A 521 5.02 -21.15 52.38
C PRO A 521 5.08 -22.48 53.15
N SER A 522 3.96 -22.89 53.74
CA SER A 522 3.74 -24.16 54.43
C SER A 522 3.23 -25.24 53.46
N THR A 523 3.90 -26.40 53.48
CA THR A 523 3.49 -27.66 52.84
C THR A 523 2.21 -28.25 53.46
N PRO A 524 1.23 -28.72 52.68
CA PRO A 524 0.08 -29.46 53.22
C PRO A 524 0.45 -30.93 53.52
N GLN A 525 0.17 -31.37 54.75
CA GLN A 525 0.17 -32.79 55.13
C GLN A 525 -1.10 -33.50 54.67
N VAL A 526 -0.92 -34.68 54.09
CA VAL A 526 -1.95 -35.67 53.77
C VAL A 526 -2.54 -36.24 55.07
N LYS A 527 -3.86 -36.09 55.29
CA LYS A 527 -4.58 -36.79 56.36
C LYS A 527 -5.27 -38.04 55.80
N GLY A 528 -4.91 -39.18 56.38
CA GLY A 528 -5.45 -40.49 56.08
C GLY A 528 -6.90 -40.69 56.53
N ILE A 529 -7.52 -41.60 55.78
CA ILE A 529 -8.86 -42.18 55.89
C ILE A 529 -9.06 -42.86 57.26
N LYS A 530 -10.24 -42.66 57.87
CA LYS A 530 -10.87 -43.69 58.71
C LYS A 530 -12.38 -43.72 58.48
N ILE A 531 -12.80 -44.88 57.98
CA ILE A 531 -14.18 -45.34 57.83
C ILE A 531 -14.63 -45.88 59.19
N GLY A 532 -15.84 -45.53 59.63
CA GLY A 532 -16.48 -46.11 60.80
C GLY A 532 -17.99 -46.01 60.68
N LYS A 533 -18.63 -47.16 60.42
CA LYS A 533 -20.07 -47.36 60.43
C LYS A 533 -20.64 -47.22 61.84
N GLY A 534 -21.83 -46.65 61.93
CA GLY A 534 -22.69 -46.57 63.11
C GLY A 534 -23.96 -45.84 62.73
#